data_AF-A0A7C6WWX0-F1
#
_entry.id   AF-A0A7C6WWX0-F1
#
_cell.length_a   1.000
_cell.length_b   1.000
_cell.length_c   1.000
_cell.angle_alpha   90.00
_cell.angle_beta   90.00
_cell.angle_gamma   90.00
#
_symmetry.space_group_name_H-M   'P 1'
#
loop_
_entity.id
_entity.type
_entity.pdbx_description
1 polymer ?
#
loop_
_entity_poly.entity_id
_entity_poly.type
_entity_poly.pdbx_seq_one_letter_code
_entity_poly.pdbx_strand_id
1 'polypeptide(L)' 'MVTRCEICGRVIPKARLDILPTTKRCVECAKKNGTDIQGKRTEVGMDIETYKDLLGATRS' A
#
# COMPACT_ATOMS: atom_id res chain seq x y z
N MET A 1 20.38 4.69 -9.23
CA MET A 1 19.44 5.72 -9.74
C MET A 1 19.01 6.61 -8.60
N VAL A 2 18.95 7.94 -8.81
CA VAL A 2 18.50 8.91 -7.80
C VAL A 2 17.08 9.31 -8.17
N THR A 3 16.09 8.87 -7.40
CA THR A 3 14.68 9.20 -7.63
C THR A 3 14.36 10.53 -6.95
N ARG A 4 13.73 11.46 -7.69
CA ARG A 4 13.32 12.77 -7.17
C ARG A 4 11.81 12.83 -6.98
N CYS A 5 11.38 13.62 -6.01
CA CYS A 5 9.99 13.86 -5.72
C CYS A 5 9.34 14.68 -6.84
N GLU A 6 8.19 14.23 -7.35
CA GLU A 6 7.45 14.94 -8.40
C GLU A 6 6.89 16.30 -7.97
N ILE A 7 6.68 16.52 -6.66
CA ILE A 7 6.06 17.74 -6.14
C ILE A 7 7.10 18.82 -5.79
N CYS A 8 8.20 18.44 -5.14
CA CYS A 8 9.19 19.41 -4.63
C CYS A 8 10.59 19.26 -5.24
N GLY A 9 10.81 18.29 -6.13
CA GLY A 9 12.11 18.04 -6.76
C GLY A 9 13.21 17.50 -5.84
N ARG A 10 12.97 17.39 -4.53
CA ARG A 10 13.93 16.83 -3.56
C ARG A 10 14.19 15.36 -3.83
N VAL A 11 15.41 14.90 -3.51
CA VAL A 11 15.78 13.49 -3.59
C VAL A 11 14.93 12.67 -2.61
N ILE A 12 14.36 11.56 -3.09
CA ILE A 12 13.64 10.61 -2.24
C ILE A 12 14.68 9.76 -1.51
N PRO A 13 14.62 9.68 -0.17
CA PRO A 13 15.55 8.86 0.60
C PRO A 13 15.48 7.39 0.16
N LYS A 14 16.64 6.72 0.06
CA LYS A 14 16.69 5.28 -0.30
C LYS A 14 15.85 4.41 0.64
N ALA A 15 15.94 4.66 1.95
CA ALA A 15 15.13 3.96 2.95
C ALA A 15 13.61 3.99 2.66
N ARG A 16 13.12 5.03 1.98
CA ARG A 16 11.73 5.13 1.56
C ARG A 16 11.44 4.34 0.28
N LEU A 17 12.36 4.34 -0.67
CA LEU A 17 12.28 3.52 -1.88
C LEU A 17 12.43 2.03 -1.57
N ASP A 18 13.17 1.66 -0.53
CA ASP A 18 13.32 0.27 -0.10
C ASP A 18 12.00 -0.30 0.42
N ILE A 19 11.18 0.53 1.09
CA ILE A 19 9.85 0.13 1.59
C ILE A 19 8.77 0.30 0.52
N LEU A 20 8.85 1.39 -0.25
CA LEU A 20 7.87 1.77 -1.27
C LEU A 20 8.59 2.02 -2.61
N PRO A 21 8.97 0.96 -3.34
CA PRO A 21 9.82 1.09 -4.53
C PRO A 21 9.15 1.83 -5.69
N THR A 22 7.82 1.87 -5.70
CA THR A 22 7.02 2.54 -6.74
C THR A 22 6.68 4.00 -6.42
N THR A 23 7.03 4.51 -5.23
CA THR A 23 6.67 5.89 -4.85
C THR A 23 7.47 6.94 -5.60
N LYS A 24 6.77 7.96 -6.09
CA LYS A 24 7.30 9.15 -6.75
C LYS A 24 7.30 10.36 -5.83
N ARG A 25 6.90 10.21 -4.56
CA ARG A 25 6.77 11.31 -3.59
C ARG A 25 7.66 11.13 -2.35
N CYS A 26 8.32 12.21 -1.96
CA CYS A 26 9.03 12.26 -0.67
C CYS A 26 8.05 12.23 0.52
N VAL A 27 8.56 11.91 1.71
CA VAL A 27 7.75 11.80 2.95
C VAL A 27 6.94 13.06 3.19
N GLU A 28 7.57 14.23 3.10
CA GLU A 28 6.94 15.52 3.40
C GLU A 28 5.80 15.85 2.43
N CYS A 29 5.99 15.61 1.14
CA CYS A 29 4.96 15.85 0.13
C CYS A 29 3.82 14.83 0.24
N ALA A 30 4.13 13.57 0.55
CA ALA A 30 3.12 12.54 0.75
C ALA A 30 2.25 12.80 2.00
N LYS A 31 2.82 13.36 3.07
CA LYS A 31 2.07 13.76 4.27
C LYS A 31 1.08 14.89 4.00
N LYS A 32 1.44 15.85 3.13
CA LYS A 32 0.59 17.01 2.82
C LYS A 32 -0.46 16.75 1.75
N ASN A 33 -0.08 16.05 0.68
CA ASN A 33 -0.89 15.90 -0.54
C ASN A 33 -1.44 14.48 -0.73
N GLY A 34 -1.20 13.57 0.22
CA GLY A 34 -1.48 12.15 0.08
C GLY A 34 -0.41 11.39 -0.72
N THR A 35 -0.46 10.07 -0.64
CA THR A 35 0.44 9.19 -1.40
C THR A 35 0.00 9.09 -2.86
N ASP A 36 0.97 8.97 -3.75
CA ASP A 36 0.78 8.61 -5.17
C ASP A 36 0.45 7.14 -5.38
N ILE A 37 0.56 6.32 -4.33
CA ILE A 37 0.32 4.89 -4.40
C ILE A 37 -1.19 4.65 -4.33
N GLN A 38 -1.77 4.20 -5.45
CA GLN A 38 -3.10 3.63 -5.47
C GLN A 38 -3.00 2.16 -5.09
N GLY A 39 -3.21 1.86 -3.80
CA GLY A 39 -3.43 0.47 -3.38
C GLY A 39 -4.69 -0.07 -4.05
N LYS A 40 -4.62 -1.25 -4.68
CA LYS A 40 -5.85 -1.99 -5.01
C LYS A 40 -6.63 -2.12 -3.70
N ARG A 41 -7.91 -1.71 -3.69
CA ARG A 41 -8.83 -2.09 -2.63
C ARG A 41 -8.95 -3.61 -2.72
N THR A 42 -8.11 -4.34 -1.99
CA THR A 42 -8.31 -5.76 -1.81
C THR A 42 -9.66 -5.89 -1.14
N GLU A 43 -10.60 -6.58 -1.79
CA GLU A 43 -11.90 -6.86 -1.20
C GLU A 43 -11.63 -7.58 0.12
N VAL A 44 -11.96 -6.95 1.24
CA VAL A 44 -11.96 -7.61 2.54
C VAL A 44 -13.16 -8.55 2.51
N GLY A 45 -12.94 -9.73 1.96
CA GLY A 45 -13.93 -10.78 1.81
C GLY A 45 -13.24 -12.12 1.91
N MET A 46 -13.72 -12.97 2.81
CA MET A 46 -13.34 -14.38 2.80
C MET A 46 -14.08 -15.04 1.64
N ASP A 47 -13.41 -15.94 0.93
CA ASP A 47 -14.08 -16.81 -0.03
C ASP A 47 -15.28 -17.49 0.65
N ILE A 48 -16.40 -17.54 -0.07
CA ILE A 48 -17.66 -18.08 0.44
C ILE A 48 -17.53 -19.56 0.81
N GLU A 49 -16.62 -20.29 0.16
CA GLU A 49 -16.30 -21.67 0.53
C GLU A 49 -15.64 -21.72 1.91
N THR A 50 -14.63 -20.90 2.14
CA THR A 50 -13.96 -20.80 3.45
C THR A 50 -14.92 -20.35 4.55
N TYR A 51 -15.86 -19.45 4.26
CA TYR A 51 -16.89 -19.04 5.21
C TYR A 51 -17.82 -20.18 5.62
N LYS A 52 -18.21 -21.03 4.66
CA LYS A 52 -19.05 -22.21 4.91
C LYS A 52 -18.34 -23.28 5.73
N ASP A 53 -17.06 -23.52 5.45
CA ASP A 53 -16.25 -24.50 6.20
C ASP A 53 -16.15 -24.13 7.68
N LEU A 54 -15.90 -22.85 8.00
CA LEU A 54 -15.85 -22.39 9.39
C LEU A 54 -17.20 -22.54 10.09
N LEU A 55 -18.31 -22.25 9.41
CA LEU A 55 -19.65 -22.46 9.99
C LEU A 55 -19.97 -23.95 10.19
N GLY A 56 -19.56 -24.81 9.25
CA GLY A 56 -19.68 -26.26 9.37
C GLY A 56 -18.92 -26.82 10.57
N ALA A 57 -17.71 -26.31 10.82
CA ALA A 57 -16.85 -26.73 11.93
C ALA A 57 -17.41 -26.39 13.33
N THR A 58 -18.36 -25.47 13.44
CA THR A 58 -19.01 -25.11 14.72
C THR A 58 -20.24 -25.94 15.06
N ARG A 59 -20.68 -26.82 14.15
CA ARG A 59 -21.76 -27.79 14.39
C ARG A 59 -21.14 -29.18 14.62
N SER A 60 -20.53 -29.38 15.78
CA SER A 60 -20.06 -30.68 16.28
C SER A 60 -20.57 -30.91 17.69
#